data_AF-A0A166CFN3-F1
#
_entry.id   AF-A0A166CFN3-F1
#
_cell.length_a   1.000
_cell.length_b   1.000
_cell.length_c   1.000
_cell.angle_alpha   90.00
_cell.angle_beta   90.00
_cell.angle_gamma   90.00
#
_symmetry.space_group_name_H-M   'P 1'
#
loop_
_entity.id
_entity.type
_entity.pdbx_description
1 polymer ?
#
loop_
_entity_poly.entity_id
_entity_poly.type
_entity_poly.pdbx_seq_one_letter_code
_entity_poly.pdbx_strand_id
1 'polypeptide(L)'
;MSPSKSLCDRCGYSPLAGVDAQIPEAVSAELCSFPSKHRLDQRPLIIASFCRTWRNATLALPTIWSDIRIHIRMVPKRAELWILRIWLQRSGDHPLSVNISSDSEVEHVDNPTLDLIISTSSRWKELYIRDVAPRLHSGLLDSSHDYQMLHSLEFTSSPSPYSFEISRNTPLLRTLTIHRPSAERLGIPWAQLQHLSFRGTEGQLSSNSQAILDILALTANLHTLTMPYYVQGPLNYNPRSIHMPNLSKLALRVSRGLVIGPPADIFTALDLPVLKHVSFEVLASADRVAWRTSTDLLVLLSRSPVSCLIITAHGKSKSSPSDEDLVKVLQALPGLKGLHLLGTGIRCTTKSLFNRLSYKPDVPILVLLLKYISFRTKQLEHEVDIASFVDAMESRAKHQPNVLQKFQWSA
;
A
#
# COMPACT_ATOMS: atom_id res chain seq x y z
N MET A 1 -45.26 20.63 -17.43
CA MET A 1 -43.84 20.57 -17.81
C MET A 1 -43.06 21.37 -16.78
N SER A 2 -42.44 20.69 -15.80
CA SER A 2 -41.60 21.34 -14.79
C SER A 2 -40.20 21.55 -15.39
N PRO A 3 -39.54 22.70 -15.18
CA PRO A 3 -38.20 22.91 -15.70
C PRO A 3 -37.23 21.98 -14.96
N SER A 4 -36.36 21.30 -15.72
CA SER A 4 -35.28 20.51 -15.13
C SER A 4 -34.35 21.43 -14.36
N LYS A 5 -34.38 21.36 -13.02
CA LYS A 5 -33.38 22.00 -12.17
C LYS A 5 -32.01 21.45 -12.55
N SER A 6 -31.06 22.35 -12.76
CA SER A 6 -29.67 21.98 -13.04
C SER A 6 -29.11 21.21 -11.83
N LEU A 7 -28.19 20.26 -12.06
CA LEU A 7 -27.50 19.55 -10.95
C LEU A 7 -26.81 20.53 -9.98
N CYS A 8 -26.48 21.75 -10.44
CA CYS A 8 -25.93 22.82 -9.62
C CYS A 8 -26.87 23.24 -8.48
N ASP A 9 -28.19 23.19 -8.71
CA ASP A 9 -29.20 23.58 -7.71
C ASP A 9 -29.42 22.50 -6.62
N ARG A 10 -28.93 21.27 -6.84
CA ARG A 10 -29.03 20.17 -5.87
C ARG A 10 -27.84 20.07 -4.94
N CYS A 11 -26.66 20.52 -5.37
CA CYS A 11 -25.43 20.30 -4.63
C CYS A 11 -25.13 21.39 -3.59
N GLY A 12 -25.69 22.60 -3.68
CA GLY A 12 -25.50 23.64 -2.65
C GLY A 12 -24.06 24.13 -2.39
N TYR A 13 -23.06 23.60 -3.10
CA TYR A 13 -21.64 23.92 -2.89
C TYR A 13 -21.21 25.08 -3.79
N SER A 14 -20.70 26.16 -3.17
CA SER A 14 -19.96 27.23 -3.87
C SER A 14 -18.56 26.76 -4.24
N PRO A 15 -17.99 27.19 -5.38
CA PRO A 15 -16.66 26.75 -5.79
C PRO A 15 -15.58 27.42 -4.94
N LEU A 16 -14.77 26.57 -4.30
CA LEU A 16 -13.38 26.74 -3.88
C LEU A 16 -12.81 28.18 -4.02
N ALA A 17 -13.19 29.05 -3.10
CA ALA A 17 -12.53 30.33 -2.89
C ALA A 17 -11.35 30.10 -1.94
N GLY A 18 -10.16 29.85 -2.49
CA GLY A 18 -8.94 29.72 -1.70
C GLY A 18 -7.85 28.90 -2.38
N VAL A 19 -6.60 29.24 -2.09
CA VAL A 19 -5.37 28.64 -2.67
C VAL A 19 -5.19 27.16 -2.28
N ASP A 20 -6.01 26.63 -1.36
CA ASP A 20 -6.05 25.22 -0.95
C ASP A 20 -7.37 24.53 -1.37
N ALA A 21 -7.70 24.63 -2.65
CA ALA A 21 -8.93 24.09 -3.22
C ALA A 21 -8.95 22.55 -3.28
N GLN A 22 -9.23 21.87 -2.17
CA GLN A 22 -9.53 20.44 -2.15
C GLN A 22 -10.94 20.16 -2.68
N ILE A 23 -11.08 19.18 -3.57
CA ILE A 23 -12.38 18.70 -4.07
C ILE A 23 -13.23 18.24 -2.86
N PRO A 24 -14.49 18.69 -2.70
CA PRO A 24 -15.33 18.25 -1.59
C PRO A 24 -15.41 16.71 -1.51
N GLU A 25 -15.29 16.16 -0.31
CA GLU A 25 -15.19 14.72 -0.05
C GLU A 25 -16.36 13.92 -0.66
N ALA A 26 -17.56 14.53 -0.74
CA ALA A 26 -18.73 13.97 -1.40
C ALA A 26 -18.57 13.80 -2.92
N VAL A 27 -17.96 14.78 -3.60
CA VAL A 27 -17.65 14.71 -5.04
C VAL A 27 -16.53 13.70 -5.27
N SER A 28 -15.55 13.62 -4.35
CA SER A 28 -14.51 12.59 -4.40
C SER A 28 -15.07 11.17 -4.27
N ALA A 29 -16.01 10.94 -3.35
CA ALA A 29 -16.66 9.65 -3.15
C ALA A 29 -17.50 9.23 -4.37
N GLU A 30 -18.22 10.18 -4.98
CA GLU A 30 -19.03 9.92 -6.18
C GLU A 30 -18.13 9.64 -7.40
N LEU A 31 -17.03 10.40 -7.59
CA LEU A 31 -16.02 10.17 -8.63
C LEU A 31 -15.27 8.84 -8.46
N CYS A 32 -15.09 8.35 -7.23
CA CYS A 32 -14.52 7.04 -6.94
C CYS A 32 -15.50 5.88 -7.20
N SER A 33 -16.80 6.13 -7.27
CA SER A 33 -17.84 5.11 -7.45
C SER A 33 -18.12 4.75 -8.91
N PHE A 34 -17.65 5.57 -9.87
CA PHE A 34 -17.78 5.25 -11.29
C PHE A 34 -16.73 4.23 -11.73
N PRO A 35 -17.12 2.99 -12.09
CA PRO A 35 -16.18 2.05 -12.70
C PRO A 35 -15.73 2.63 -14.04
N SER A 36 -14.50 3.13 -14.08
CA SER A 36 -13.89 3.68 -15.29
C SER A 36 -13.62 2.55 -16.28
N LYS A 37 -14.62 2.24 -17.12
CA LYS A 37 -14.44 1.49 -18.37
C LYS A 37 -13.72 2.31 -19.45
N HIS A 38 -13.54 3.62 -19.21
CA HIS A 38 -12.83 4.55 -20.08
C HIS A 38 -11.39 4.79 -19.60
N ARG A 39 -10.48 4.81 -20.57
CA ARG A 39 -9.05 4.51 -20.42
C ARG A 39 -8.15 5.71 -20.09
N LEU A 40 -8.69 6.93 -20.18
CA LEU A 40 -8.13 8.17 -19.61
C LEU A 40 -9.08 8.61 -18.47
N ASP A 41 -8.54 9.11 -17.37
CA ASP A 41 -9.32 9.57 -16.21
C ASP A 41 -10.43 10.60 -16.57
N GLN A 42 -11.69 10.18 -16.68
CA GLN A 42 -12.75 11.11 -17.09
C GLN A 42 -13.10 12.17 -16.04
N ARG A 43 -12.49 12.14 -14.84
CA ARG A 43 -12.77 13.10 -13.77
C ARG A 43 -12.73 14.56 -14.22
N PRO A 44 -11.74 15.07 -14.98
CA PRO A 44 -11.74 16.47 -15.43
C PRO A 44 -12.97 16.79 -16.28
N LEU A 45 -13.38 15.87 -17.15
CA LEU A 45 -14.55 16.05 -18.02
C LEU A 45 -15.86 15.99 -17.22
N ILE A 46 -15.96 15.08 -16.26
CA ILE A 46 -17.11 14.98 -15.35
C ILE A 46 -17.25 16.28 -14.55
N ILE A 47 -16.15 16.77 -13.94
CA ILE A 47 -16.16 18.03 -13.19
C ILE A 47 -16.55 19.20 -14.11
N ALA A 48 -16.02 19.25 -15.33
CA ALA A 48 -16.35 20.30 -16.30
C ALA A 48 -17.79 20.23 -16.84
N SER A 49 -18.53 19.15 -16.56
CA SER A 49 -19.89 18.94 -17.06
C SER A 49 -20.98 19.55 -16.16
N PHE A 50 -20.71 19.78 -14.87
CA PHE A 50 -21.75 20.19 -13.89
C PHE A 50 -22.35 21.57 -14.17
N CYS A 51 -21.53 22.62 -14.21
CA CYS A 51 -21.98 23.99 -14.52
C CYS A 51 -20.84 24.82 -15.15
N ARG A 52 -21.15 26.05 -15.61
CA ARG A 52 -20.15 26.95 -16.21
C ARG A 52 -18.99 27.26 -15.26
N THR A 53 -19.29 27.45 -13.97
CA THR A 53 -18.26 27.78 -12.96
C THR A 53 -17.30 26.61 -12.74
N TRP A 54 -17.82 25.39 -12.56
CA TRP A 54 -16.98 24.19 -12.45
C TRP A 54 -16.17 23.94 -13.72
N ARG A 55 -16.75 24.17 -14.90
CA ARG A 55 -16.01 24.11 -16.16
C ARG A 55 -14.83 25.07 -16.20
N ASN A 56 -15.05 26.33 -15.83
CA ASN A 56 -14.00 27.33 -15.81
C ASN A 56 -12.92 26.96 -14.78
N ALA A 57 -13.32 26.48 -13.60
CA ALA A 57 -12.39 26.02 -12.57
C ALA A 57 -11.55 24.82 -13.06
N THR A 58 -12.18 23.80 -13.66
CA THR A 58 -11.46 22.64 -14.22
C THR A 58 -10.46 23.08 -15.29
N LEU A 59 -10.85 23.97 -16.19
CA LEU A 59 -9.97 24.46 -17.26
C LEU A 59 -8.81 25.32 -16.73
N ALA A 60 -9.00 26.01 -15.62
CA ALA A 60 -8.01 26.90 -15.02
C ALA A 60 -7.01 26.20 -14.07
N LEU A 61 -7.27 24.95 -13.66
CA LEU A 61 -6.47 24.22 -12.67
C LEU A 61 -5.65 23.09 -13.33
N PRO A 62 -4.34 23.28 -13.59
CA PRO A 62 -3.49 22.27 -14.21
C PRO A 62 -3.38 20.96 -13.41
N THR A 63 -3.51 21.05 -12.09
CA THR A 63 -3.50 19.92 -11.14
C THR A 63 -4.53 18.85 -11.51
N ILE A 64 -5.72 19.26 -12.00
CA ILE A 64 -6.80 18.35 -12.39
C ILE A 64 -6.42 17.52 -13.63
N TRP A 65 -5.55 18.05 -14.49
CA TRP A 65 -5.11 17.40 -15.73
C TRP A 65 -3.82 16.58 -15.57
N SER A 66 -3.28 16.49 -14.35
CA SER A 66 -1.94 15.94 -14.09
C SER A 66 -1.92 14.46 -13.68
N ASP A 67 -3.07 13.84 -13.37
CA ASP A 67 -3.21 12.37 -13.27
C ASP A 67 -3.50 11.82 -14.67
N ILE A 68 -2.51 11.17 -15.27
CA ILE A 68 -2.56 10.68 -16.63
C ILE A 68 -2.51 9.16 -16.61
N ARG A 69 -3.54 8.54 -17.18
CA ARG A 69 -3.60 7.08 -17.34
C ARG A 69 -3.62 6.73 -18.80
N ILE A 70 -2.65 5.95 -19.24
CA ILE A 70 -2.50 5.53 -20.62
C ILE A 70 -2.44 4.02 -20.72
N HIS A 71 -2.95 3.53 -21.84
CA HIS A 71 -2.90 2.13 -22.21
C HIS A 71 -2.32 2.01 -23.61
N ILE A 72 -1.10 1.50 -23.69
CA ILE A 72 -0.30 1.38 -24.92
C ILE A 72 -0.82 0.19 -25.71
N ARG A 73 -1.27 0.46 -26.94
CA ARG A 73 -1.76 -0.55 -27.88
C ARG A 73 -0.74 -0.79 -28.98
N MET A 74 -0.84 -1.96 -29.62
CA MET A 74 -0.07 -2.25 -30.83
C MET A 74 -0.36 -1.23 -31.94
N VAL A 75 -1.63 -0.86 -32.12
CA VAL A 75 -2.05 0.17 -33.10
C VAL A 75 -2.60 1.39 -32.37
N PRO A 76 -1.86 2.52 -32.35
CA PRO A 76 -2.29 3.74 -31.66
C PRO A 76 -3.48 4.39 -32.38
N LYS A 77 -4.49 4.82 -31.62
CA LYS A 77 -5.63 5.55 -32.17
C LYS A 77 -5.34 7.05 -32.19
N ARG A 78 -5.50 7.70 -33.35
CA ARG A 78 -5.29 9.15 -33.51
C ARG A 78 -6.08 9.99 -32.49
N ALA A 79 -7.31 9.59 -32.18
CA ALA A 79 -8.15 10.28 -31.19
C ALA A 79 -7.56 10.21 -29.77
N GLU A 80 -7.00 9.07 -29.37
CA GLU A 80 -6.40 8.88 -28.04
C GLU A 80 -5.13 9.75 -27.89
N LEU A 81 -4.29 9.78 -28.94
CA LEU A 81 -3.12 10.69 -29.00
C LEU A 81 -3.52 12.16 -28.91
N TRP A 82 -4.57 12.56 -29.63
CA TRP A 82 -5.03 13.95 -29.61
C TRP A 82 -5.56 14.36 -28.23
N ILE A 83 -6.31 13.48 -27.57
CA ILE A 83 -6.79 13.74 -26.20
C ILE A 83 -5.60 13.82 -25.24
N LEU A 84 -4.62 12.91 -25.33
CA LEU A 84 -3.43 12.94 -24.49
C LEU A 84 -2.66 14.28 -24.64
N ARG A 85 -2.51 14.79 -25.87
CA ARG A 85 -1.90 16.10 -26.11
C ARG A 85 -2.65 17.24 -25.41
N ILE A 86 -3.98 17.23 -25.45
CA ILE A 86 -4.78 18.27 -24.77
C ILE A 86 -4.56 18.21 -23.27
N TRP A 87 -4.49 17.00 -22.69
CA TRP A 87 -4.29 16.84 -21.27
C TRP A 87 -2.90 17.30 -20.83
N LEU A 88 -1.87 16.92 -21.59
CA LEU A 88 -0.50 17.39 -21.37
C LEU A 88 -0.37 18.92 -21.53
N GLN A 89 -1.08 19.51 -22.48
CA GLN A 89 -1.12 20.96 -22.65
C GLN A 89 -1.81 21.64 -21.46
N ARG A 90 -2.91 21.08 -20.95
CA ARG A 90 -3.66 21.64 -19.83
C ARG A 90 -2.98 21.43 -18.48
N SER A 91 -2.16 20.39 -18.33
CA SER A 91 -1.33 20.20 -17.13
C SER A 91 -0.18 21.20 -17.05
N GLY A 92 0.11 21.96 -18.12
CA GLY A 92 1.12 23.01 -18.12
C GLY A 92 2.49 22.46 -17.76
N ASP A 93 3.15 23.03 -16.75
CA ASP A 93 4.41 22.53 -16.16
C ASP A 93 4.18 21.76 -14.84
N HIS A 94 2.92 21.46 -14.51
CA HIS A 94 2.61 20.81 -13.24
C HIS A 94 3.19 19.37 -13.19
N PRO A 95 3.63 18.89 -12.01
CA PRO A 95 4.17 17.54 -11.89
C PRO A 95 3.10 16.48 -12.20
N LEU A 96 3.49 15.46 -12.95
CA LEU A 96 2.60 14.44 -13.46
C LEU A 96 2.61 13.19 -12.58
N SER A 97 1.43 12.58 -12.40
CA SER A 97 1.26 11.22 -11.91
C SER A 97 0.84 10.36 -13.11
N VAL A 98 1.72 9.46 -13.55
CA VAL A 98 1.56 8.74 -14.81
C VAL A 98 1.34 7.25 -14.54
N ASN A 99 0.23 6.71 -15.02
CA ASN A 99 -0.10 5.29 -14.98
C ASN A 99 -0.07 4.71 -16.38
N ILE A 100 0.77 3.70 -16.60
CA ILE A 100 1.00 3.09 -17.90
C ILE A 100 0.67 1.62 -17.83
N SER A 101 -0.13 1.16 -18.78
CA SER A 101 -0.38 -0.26 -19.05
C SER A 101 -0.21 -0.55 -20.53
N SER A 102 -0.11 -1.81 -20.94
CA SER A 102 -0.11 -2.16 -22.37
C SER A 102 -0.91 -3.41 -22.67
N ASP A 103 -1.23 -3.61 -23.96
CA ASP A 103 -1.59 -4.93 -24.44
C ASP A 103 -0.37 -5.86 -24.29
N SER A 104 -0.60 -7.16 -24.08
CA SER A 104 0.48 -8.16 -23.94
C SER A 104 1.26 -8.39 -25.24
N GLU A 105 0.64 -8.08 -26.38
CA GLU A 105 1.15 -8.31 -27.74
C GLU A 105 1.92 -7.10 -28.29
N VAL A 106 2.20 -6.07 -27.49
CA VAL A 106 3.00 -4.91 -27.97
C VAL A 106 4.47 -5.32 -28.09
N GLU A 107 4.91 -5.57 -29.32
CA GLU A 107 6.26 -6.06 -29.60
C GLU A 107 7.29 -4.95 -29.90
N HIS A 108 6.83 -3.74 -30.24
CA HIS A 108 7.67 -2.63 -30.71
C HIS A 108 7.68 -1.47 -29.71
N VAL A 109 8.88 -0.93 -29.46
CA VAL A 109 9.09 0.28 -28.63
C VAL A 109 8.65 1.53 -29.37
N ASP A 110 8.66 1.51 -30.71
CA ASP A 110 8.23 2.60 -31.58
C ASP A 110 6.71 2.78 -31.51
N ASN A 111 6.26 3.52 -30.48
CA ASN A 111 4.86 3.81 -30.26
C ASN A 111 4.68 5.32 -30.01
N PRO A 112 3.94 6.05 -30.86
CA PRO A 112 3.79 7.50 -30.72
C PRO A 112 3.09 7.93 -29.43
N THR A 113 2.36 7.02 -28.76
CA THR A 113 1.77 7.28 -27.44
C THR A 113 2.83 7.23 -26.36
N LEU A 114 3.75 6.26 -26.47
CA LEU A 114 4.89 6.09 -25.58
C LEU A 114 5.87 7.27 -25.75
N ASP A 115 6.22 7.63 -26.98
CA ASP A 115 7.11 8.77 -27.25
C ASP A 115 6.55 10.07 -26.67
N LEU A 116 5.25 10.30 -26.87
CA LEU A 116 4.57 11.49 -26.37
C LEU A 116 4.60 11.54 -24.84
N ILE A 117 4.36 10.43 -24.13
CA ILE A 117 4.40 10.45 -22.67
C ILE A 117 5.84 10.59 -22.16
N ILE A 118 6.81 9.87 -22.75
CA ILE A 118 8.23 9.91 -22.39
C ILE A 118 8.79 11.32 -22.54
N SER A 119 8.34 12.09 -23.55
CA SER A 119 8.73 13.49 -23.73
C SER A 119 8.43 14.39 -22.53
N THR A 120 7.62 13.91 -21.57
CA THR A 120 7.24 14.61 -20.34
C THR A 120 7.89 14.04 -19.08
N SER A 121 8.84 13.12 -19.23
CA SER A 121 9.51 12.38 -18.14
C SER A 121 10.12 13.29 -17.07
N SER A 122 10.66 14.45 -17.45
CA SER A 122 11.26 15.41 -16.51
C SER A 122 10.26 15.93 -15.47
N ARG A 123 8.97 15.91 -15.80
CA ARG A 123 7.86 16.35 -14.94
C ARG A 123 7.21 15.21 -14.16
N TRP A 124 7.60 13.96 -14.37
CA TRP A 124 6.99 12.83 -13.68
C TRP A 124 7.35 12.87 -12.20
N LYS A 125 6.34 13.02 -11.33
CA LYS A 125 6.48 12.89 -9.88
C LYS A 125 6.21 11.47 -9.42
N GLU A 126 5.25 10.81 -10.05
CA GLU A 126 4.87 9.43 -9.77
C GLU A 126 4.74 8.67 -11.08
N LEU A 127 5.32 7.48 -11.13
CA LEU A 127 5.23 6.58 -12.28
C LEU A 127 4.76 5.21 -11.84
N TYR A 128 3.69 4.73 -12.45
CA TYR A 128 3.11 3.41 -12.22
C TYR A 128 3.13 2.63 -13.53
N ILE A 129 4.02 1.65 -13.65
CA ILE A 129 4.14 0.75 -14.81
C ILE A 129 3.42 -0.55 -14.45
N ARG A 130 2.19 -0.73 -14.91
CA ARG A 130 1.32 -1.86 -14.55
C ARG A 130 0.93 -2.68 -15.76
N ASP A 131 1.20 -3.99 -15.73
CA ASP A 131 0.80 -4.92 -16.80
C ASP A 131 1.34 -4.46 -18.17
N VAL A 132 2.59 -4.02 -18.18
CA VAL A 132 3.29 -3.53 -19.38
C VAL A 132 4.19 -4.62 -19.93
N ALA A 133 4.15 -4.83 -21.25
CA ALA A 133 4.99 -5.78 -21.96
C ALA A 133 6.49 -5.55 -21.65
N PRO A 134 7.28 -6.59 -21.29
CA PRO A 134 8.67 -6.45 -20.85
C PRO A 134 9.58 -5.58 -21.72
N ARG A 135 9.37 -5.60 -23.04
CA ARG A 135 10.15 -4.81 -24.00
C ARG A 135 9.93 -3.29 -23.87
N LEU A 136 8.79 -2.85 -23.35
CA LEU A 136 8.52 -1.43 -23.15
C LEU A 136 9.17 -0.89 -21.87
N HIS A 137 9.62 -1.75 -20.94
CA HIS A 137 10.27 -1.30 -19.71
C HIS A 137 11.60 -0.60 -20.01
N SER A 138 12.39 -1.09 -20.97
CA SER A 138 13.65 -0.45 -21.35
C SER A 138 13.44 0.93 -21.96
N GLY A 139 12.38 1.11 -22.76
CA GLY A 139 12.02 2.44 -23.27
C GLY A 139 11.49 3.36 -22.17
N LEU A 140 10.70 2.85 -21.21
CA LEU A 140 10.15 3.66 -20.13
C LEU A 140 11.16 4.08 -19.07
N LEU A 141 12.18 3.25 -18.82
CA LEU A 141 13.19 3.40 -17.79
C LEU A 141 14.60 3.46 -18.40
N ASP A 142 14.73 4.24 -19.47
CA ASP A 142 16.02 4.47 -20.14
C ASP A 142 16.83 5.58 -19.45
N SER A 143 18.14 5.37 -19.32
CA SER A 143 19.08 6.34 -18.74
C SER A 143 19.19 7.67 -19.49
N SER A 144 18.74 7.72 -20.76
CA SER A 144 18.71 8.94 -21.57
C SER A 144 17.57 9.89 -21.22
N HIS A 145 16.53 9.41 -20.54
CA HIS A 145 15.42 10.23 -20.12
C HIS A 145 15.73 10.99 -18.83
N ASP A 146 15.08 12.13 -18.67
CA ASP A 146 15.22 12.94 -17.47
C ASP A 146 14.09 12.61 -16.49
N TYR A 147 14.43 12.25 -15.25
CA TYR A 147 13.47 11.95 -14.20
C TYR A 147 13.70 12.81 -12.94
N GLN A 148 14.15 14.07 -13.12
CA GLN A 148 14.48 14.98 -12.02
C GLN A 148 13.41 15.08 -10.93
N MET A 149 12.12 14.98 -11.29
CA MET A 149 11.01 15.12 -10.36
C MET A 149 10.51 13.78 -9.78
N LEU A 150 11.03 12.65 -10.24
CA LEU A 150 10.46 11.34 -9.93
C LEU A 150 10.70 10.99 -8.46
N HIS A 151 9.60 10.90 -7.72
CA HIS A 151 9.59 10.65 -6.28
C HIS A 151 9.10 9.25 -5.94
N SER A 152 8.14 8.74 -6.71
CA SER A 152 7.53 7.42 -6.52
C SER A 152 7.56 6.61 -7.80
N LEU A 153 8.05 5.38 -7.70
CA LEU A 153 8.06 4.40 -8.80
C LEU A 153 7.38 3.11 -8.36
N GLU A 154 6.41 2.66 -9.13
CA GLU A 154 5.82 1.33 -9.02
C GLU A 154 5.99 0.61 -10.36
N PHE A 155 6.55 -0.59 -10.33
CA PHE A 155 6.62 -1.41 -11.53
C PHE A 155 6.16 -2.85 -11.26
N THR A 156 5.19 -3.29 -12.05
CA THR A 156 4.70 -4.66 -12.07
C THR A 156 5.33 -5.39 -13.26
N SER A 157 6.59 -5.80 -13.10
CA SER A 157 7.26 -6.53 -14.17
C SER A 157 7.00 -8.03 -14.03
N SER A 158 6.63 -8.69 -15.13
CA SER A 158 7.07 -10.08 -15.36
C SER A 158 8.62 -10.10 -15.46
N PRO A 159 9.30 -11.25 -15.47
CA PRO A 159 10.77 -11.26 -15.50
C PRO A 159 11.21 -10.70 -16.86
N SER A 160 11.49 -9.40 -16.92
CA SER A 160 12.16 -8.81 -18.06
C SER A 160 13.61 -9.28 -18.03
N PRO A 161 14.17 -9.80 -19.14
CA PRO A 161 15.60 -10.10 -19.21
C PRO A 161 16.46 -8.84 -19.17
N TYR A 162 15.85 -7.65 -19.30
CA TYR A 162 16.55 -6.38 -19.41
C TYR A 162 16.79 -5.76 -18.04
N SER A 163 18.02 -5.30 -17.81
CA SER A 163 18.35 -4.37 -16.74
C SER A 163 18.00 -2.94 -17.16
N PHE A 164 17.70 -2.09 -16.20
CA PHE A 164 17.50 -0.66 -16.41
C PHE A 164 18.29 0.13 -15.37
N GLU A 165 18.83 1.27 -15.77
CA GLU A 165 19.70 2.13 -14.95
C GLU A 165 19.21 3.56 -15.01
N ILE A 166 18.54 4.00 -13.94
CA ILE A 166 17.99 5.36 -13.80
C ILE A 166 18.50 6.04 -12.54
N SER A 167 19.46 5.45 -11.83
CA SER A 167 19.96 5.92 -10.53
C SER A 167 20.46 7.37 -10.58
N ARG A 168 21.18 7.73 -11.65
CA ARG A 168 21.72 9.08 -11.84
C ARG A 168 20.66 10.11 -12.20
N ASN A 169 19.54 9.68 -12.76
CA ASN A 169 18.52 10.55 -13.34
C ASN A 169 17.31 10.71 -12.39
N THR A 170 17.31 10.04 -11.24
CA THR A 170 16.20 10.01 -10.27
C THR A 170 16.62 10.49 -8.86
N PRO A 171 17.19 11.71 -8.71
CA PRO A 171 17.75 12.17 -7.43
C PRO A 171 16.70 12.32 -6.31
N LEU A 172 15.43 12.49 -6.67
CA LEU A 172 14.32 12.67 -5.73
C LEU A 172 13.54 11.39 -5.40
N LEU A 173 13.94 10.23 -5.94
CA LEU A 173 13.22 8.98 -5.73
C LEU A 173 13.32 8.56 -4.26
N ARG A 174 12.17 8.39 -3.59
CA ARG A 174 12.09 7.95 -2.19
C ARG A 174 11.17 6.74 -2.00
N THR A 175 10.24 6.51 -2.91
CA THR A 175 9.25 5.43 -2.81
C THR A 175 9.40 4.47 -3.97
N LEU A 176 9.51 3.18 -3.65
CA LEU A 176 9.62 2.11 -4.64
C LEU A 176 8.67 0.94 -4.31
N THR A 177 7.91 0.50 -5.31
CA THR A 177 7.09 -0.71 -5.21
C THR A 177 7.49 -1.70 -6.31
N ILE A 178 7.83 -2.94 -5.90
CA ILE A 178 8.39 -3.99 -6.75
C ILE A 178 7.52 -5.24 -6.65
N HIS A 179 7.15 -5.85 -7.79
CA HIS A 179 6.39 -7.10 -7.78
C HIS A 179 7.24 -8.39 -7.79
N ARG A 180 8.46 -8.32 -8.33
CA ARG A 180 9.41 -9.45 -8.38
C ARG A 180 10.82 -8.94 -8.07
N PRO A 181 11.33 -9.11 -6.84
CA PRO A 181 12.60 -8.52 -6.44
C PRO A 181 13.77 -9.13 -7.22
N SER A 182 14.62 -8.27 -7.80
CA SER A 182 15.93 -8.64 -8.37
C SER A 182 16.84 -7.41 -8.37
N ALA A 183 17.73 -7.28 -7.37
CA ALA A 183 18.61 -6.12 -7.23
C ALA A 183 19.53 -5.93 -8.45
N GLU A 184 20.08 -7.02 -8.99
CA GLU A 184 21.05 -7.02 -10.09
C GLU A 184 20.53 -6.40 -11.39
N ARG A 185 19.20 -6.37 -11.58
CA ARG A 185 18.57 -5.84 -12.79
C ARG A 185 18.12 -4.39 -12.64
N LEU A 186 18.24 -3.83 -11.43
CA LEU A 186 17.62 -2.57 -11.04
C LEU A 186 18.70 -1.56 -10.62
N GLY A 187 19.13 -0.75 -11.59
CA GLY A 187 19.97 0.42 -11.39
C GLY A 187 19.17 1.59 -10.83
N ILE A 188 18.82 1.50 -9.55
CA ILE A 188 17.99 2.44 -8.80
C ILE A 188 18.84 3.01 -7.65
N PRO A 189 18.61 4.26 -7.18
CA PRO A 189 19.38 4.81 -6.08
C PRO A 189 18.86 4.25 -4.74
N TRP A 190 19.19 2.99 -4.45
CA TRP A 190 18.68 2.24 -3.28
C TRP A 190 18.90 2.96 -1.94
N ALA A 191 20.07 3.58 -1.77
CA ALA A 191 20.48 4.19 -0.51
C ALA A 191 19.60 5.38 -0.07
N GLN A 192 18.93 6.08 -0.99
CA GLN A 192 18.06 7.22 -0.67
C GLN A 192 16.59 6.84 -0.47
N LEU A 193 16.22 5.58 -0.70
CA LEU A 193 14.83 5.13 -0.54
C LEU A 193 14.40 5.20 0.93
N GLN A 194 13.19 5.72 1.14
CA GLN A 194 12.54 5.84 2.45
C GLN A 194 11.37 4.85 2.57
N HIS A 195 10.75 4.48 1.46
CA HIS A 195 9.61 3.59 1.40
C HIS A 195 9.83 2.50 0.36
N LEU A 196 9.78 1.25 0.78
CA LEU A 196 9.97 0.08 -0.08
C LEU A 196 8.82 -0.91 0.15
N SER A 197 8.24 -1.38 -0.94
CA SER A 197 7.10 -2.28 -0.91
C SER A 197 7.29 -3.42 -1.91
N PHE A 198 7.31 -4.64 -1.41
CA PHE A 198 7.26 -5.84 -2.22
C PHE A 198 5.80 -6.28 -2.34
N ARG A 199 5.30 -6.40 -3.58
CA ARG A 199 3.95 -6.87 -3.89
C ARG A 199 4.00 -8.22 -4.59
N GLY A 200 3.05 -9.10 -4.31
CA GLY A 200 2.86 -10.32 -5.07
C GLY A 200 1.91 -10.12 -6.24
N THR A 201 2.14 -10.80 -7.36
CA THR A 201 1.05 -11.13 -8.30
C THR A 201 0.34 -12.39 -7.81
N GLU A 202 -1.00 -12.38 -7.77
CA GLU A 202 -1.79 -13.54 -7.33
C GLU A 202 -1.40 -14.80 -8.10
N GLY A 203 -1.13 -15.90 -7.39
CA GLY A 203 -0.87 -17.22 -8.00
C GLY A 203 0.56 -17.48 -8.49
N GLN A 204 1.48 -16.51 -8.44
CA GLN A 204 2.90 -16.70 -8.77
C GLN A 204 3.80 -16.00 -7.75
N LEU A 205 3.98 -16.64 -6.59
CA LEU A 205 4.82 -16.14 -5.50
C LEU A 205 5.96 -17.12 -5.24
N SER A 206 6.99 -17.08 -6.08
CA SER A 206 8.34 -17.43 -5.66
C SER A 206 9.12 -16.14 -5.42
N SER A 207 8.65 -15.29 -4.50
CA SER A 207 9.56 -14.27 -3.94
C SER A 207 10.64 -15.04 -3.18
N ASN A 208 11.88 -14.94 -3.64
CA ASN A 208 13.03 -15.57 -3.01
C ASN A 208 13.44 -14.72 -1.80
N SER A 209 13.49 -15.31 -0.61
CA SER A 209 13.96 -14.63 0.61
C SER A 209 15.32 -13.95 0.41
N GLN A 210 16.23 -14.58 -0.34
CA GLN A 210 17.54 -14.02 -0.64
C GLN A 210 17.44 -12.72 -1.45
N ALA A 211 16.63 -12.69 -2.51
CA ALA A 211 16.48 -11.51 -3.35
C ALA A 211 15.90 -10.30 -2.59
N ILE A 212 15.04 -10.56 -1.59
CA ILE A 212 14.56 -9.52 -0.68
C ILE A 212 15.72 -9.04 0.20
N LEU A 213 16.46 -9.95 0.84
CA LEU A 213 17.60 -9.60 1.70
C LEU A 213 18.68 -8.80 0.96
N ASP A 214 19.01 -9.20 -0.27
CA ASP A 214 19.98 -8.52 -1.11
C ASP A 214 19.57 -7.06 -1.37
N ILE A 215 18.28 -6.82 -1.63
CA ILE A 215 17.73 -5.47 -1.77
C ILE A 215 17.78 -4.71 -0.45
N LEU A 216 17.36 -5.33 0.66
CA LEU A 216 17.34 -4.68 1.97
C LEU A 216 18.74 -4.25 2.41
N ALA A 217 19.78 -5.03 2.06
CA ALA A 217 21.18 -4.69 2.32
C ALA A 217 21.64 -3.42 1.58
N LEU A 218 20.97 -3.02 0.50
CA LEU A 218 21.25 -1.79 -0.26
C LEU A 218 20.50 -0.55 0.28
N THR A 219 19.52 -0.73 1.17
CA THR A 219 18.62 0.33 1.64
C THR A 219 18.97 0.83 3.03
N ALA A 220 19.87 1.82 3.13
CA ALA A 220 20.34 2.35 4.41
C ALA A 220 19.35 3.31 5.13
N ASN A 221 18.48 3.99 4.38
CA ASN A 221 17.61 5.07 4.90
C ASN A 221 16.12 4.73 4.93
N LEU A 222 15.81 3.44 4.98
CA LEU A 222 14.43 2.97 4.90
C LEU A 222 13.66 3.27 6.18
N HIS A 223 12.49 3.90 6.04
CA HIS A 223 11.59 4.25 7.16
C HIS A 223 10.35 3.36 7.21
N THR A 224 9.88 2.92 6.03
CA THR A 224 8.72 2.05 5.86
C THR A 224 9.07 0.90 4.94
N LEU A 225 8.83 -0.33 5.41
CA LEU A 225 8.99 -1.55 4.63
C LEU A 225 7.66 -2.28 4.57
N THR A 226 7.25 -2.69 3.37
CA THR A 226 6.16 -3.64 3.18
C THR A 226 6.68 -4.88 2.46
N MET A 227 6.43 -6.07 3.00
CA MET A 227 6.92 -7.33 2.43
C MET A 227 5.91 -8.47 2.61
N PRO A 228 5.97 -9.51 1.77
CA PRO A 228 5.21 -10.74 2.01
C PRO A 228 5.57 -11.34 3.38
N TYR A 229 4.57 -11.81 4.10
CA TYR A 229 4.75 -12.50 5.38
C TYR A 229 5.28 -13.93 5.18
N TYR A 230 4.74 -14.64 4.19
CA TYR A 230 5.23 -15.95 3.79
C TYR A 230 6.11 -15.82 2.55
N VAL A 231 7.36 -16.25 2.69
CA VAL A 231 8.35 -16.26 1.62
C VAL A 231 8.85 -17.70 1.44
N GLN A 232 9.05 -18.14 0.19
CA GLN A 232 9.50 -19.49 -0.13
C GLN A 232 11.03 -19.58 -0.29
N GLY A 233 11.53 -20.80 -0.15
CA GLY A 233 12.88 -21.20 -0.57
C GLY A 233 13.89 -21.18 0.58
N PRO A 234 14.87 -22.11 0.59
CA PRO A 234 15.92 -22.10 1.60
C PRO A 234 16.72 -20.79 1.53
N LEU A 235 17.16 -20.27 2.69
CA LEU A 235 18.23 -19.29 2.70
C LEU A 235 19.48 -20.01 2.19
N ASN A 236 20.02 -19.57 1.06
CA ASN A 236 21.19 -20.22 0.44
C ASN A 236 22.45 -20.10 1.32
N TYR A 237 22.47 -19.14 2.26
CA TYR A 237 23.56 -18.87 3.20
C TYR A 237 23.03 -18.36 4.54
N ASN A 238 23.84 -18.46 5.61
CA ASN A 238 23.57 -17.77 6.87
C ASN A 238 23.46 -16.27 6.58
N PRO A 239 22.29 -15.65 6.75
CA PRO A 239 22.11 -14.26 6.36
C PRO A 239 22.95 -13.37 7.26
N ARG A 240 23.79 -12.51 6.66
CA ARG A 240 24.43 -11.42 7.40
C ARG A 240 23.32 -10.57 8.02
N SER A 241 23.47 -10.21 9.29
CA SER A 241 22.52 -9.32 9.95
C SER A 241 22.43 -7.99 9.19
N ILE A 242 21.24 -7.66 8.74
CA ILE A 242 20.87 -6.41 8.07
C ILE A 242 20.34 -5.47 9.14
N HIS A 243 21.17 -4.51 9.52
CA HIS A 243 20.83 -3.46 10.47
C HIS A 243 20.06 -2.34 9.76
N MET A 244 18.84 -2.05 10.21
CA MET A 244 17.98 -1.01 9.62
C MET A 244 17.68 0.08 10.67
N PRO A 245 18.59 1.05 10.87
CA PRO A 245 18.54 1.98 12.00
C PRO A 245 17.39 2.99 11.96
N ASN A 246 16.75 3.17 10.79
CA ASN A 246 15.70 4.16 10.56
C ASN A 246 14.31 3.53 10.36
N LEU A 247 14.20 2.20 10.34
CA LEU A 247 12.95 1.52 9.99
C LEU A 247 11.94 1.60 11.13
N SER A 248 10.94 2.47 10.97
CA SER A 248 9.93 2.75 12.00
C SER A 248 8.61 2.03 11.79
N LYS A 249 8.35 1.56 10.55
CA LYS A 249 7.11 0.91 10.13
C LYS A 249 7.40 -0.35 9.31
N LEU A 250 6.89 -1.49 9.77
CA LEU A 250 6.95 -2.77 9.07
C LEU A 250 5.54 -3.27 8.78
N ALA A 251 5.24 -3.54 7.51
CA ALA A 251 3.99 -4.12 7.07
C ALA A 251 4.23 -5.50 6.46
N LEU A 252 3.55 -6.51 6.99
CA LEU A 252 3.64 -7.90 6.58
C LEU A 252 2.34 -8.31 5.89
N ARG A 253 2.43 -8.64 4.60
CA ARG A 253 1.27 -9.00 3.77
C ARG A 253 1.07 -10.50 3.69
N VAL A 254 -0.13 -10.95 4.04
CA VAL A 254 -0.55 -12.34 3.88
C VAL A 254 -1.42 -12.46 2.63
N SER A 255 -0.92 -13.18 1.63
CA SER A 255 -1.58 -13.40 0.35
C SER A 255 -1.58 -14.89 -0.03
N ARG A 256 -2.38 -15.26 -1.04
CA ARG A 256 -2.44 -16.62 -1.60
C ARG A 256 -1.06 -17.06 -2.09
N GLY A 257 -0.50 -18.12 -1.52
CA GLY A 257 0.75 -18.74 -1.95
C GLY A 257 0.70 -20.25 -1.79
N LEU A 258 1.28 -20.99 -2.74
CA LEU A 258 1.59 -22.41 -2.56
C LEU A 258 2.66 -22.46 -1.47
N VAL A 259 2.40 -22.88 -0.24
CA VAL A 259 3.50 -23.06 0.73
C VAL A 259 4.20 -24.37 0.36
N ILE A 260 5.16 -24.31 -0.59
CA ILE A 260 6.00 -25.45 -0.95
C ILE A 260 7.31 -25.29 -0.19
N GLY A 261 7.39 -25.93 0.99
CA GLY A 261 8.58 -25.96 1.83
C GLY A 261 8.45 -25.18 3.16
N PRO A 262 9.36 -25.44 4.12
CA PRO A 262 9.43 -24.67 5.35
C PRO A 262 9.78 -23.21 5.01
N PRO A 263 9.14 -22.21 5.64
CA PRO A 263 9.51 -20.81 5.44
C PRO A 263 10.96 -20.64 5.87
N ALA A 264 11.83 -20.15 4.99
CA ALA A 264 13.12 -19.69 5.44
C ALA A 264 12.93 -18.32 6.07
N ASP A 265 13.28 -18.23 7.35
CA ASP A 265 12.83 -17.14 8.18
C ASP A 265 13.74 -15.92 8.03
N ILE A 266 13.34 -15.06 7.09
CA ILE A 266 14.00 -13.79 6.79
C ILE A 266 14.12 -12.88 8.02
N PHE A 267 13.28 -13.07 9.05
CA PHE A 267 13.29 -12.24 10.26
C PHE A 267 14.56 -12.47 11.10
N THR A 268 15.21 -13.62 11.00
CA THR A 268 16.50 -13.89 11.68
C THR A 268 17.63 -12.98 11.20
N ALA A 269 17.52 -12.46 9.97
CA ALA A 269 18.50 -11.60 9.36
C ALA A 269 18.32 -10.12 9.73
N LEU A 270 17.18 -9.72 10.30
CA LEU A 270 16.83 -8.31 10.45
C LEU A 270 17.15 -7.81 11.86
N ASP A 271 17.74 -6.63 11.96
CA ASP A 271 17.86 -5.88 13.21
C ASP A 271 17.17 -4.51 13.05
N LEU A 272 16.09 -4.32 13.82
CA LEU A 272 15.12 -3.22 13.66
C LEU A 272 14.99 -2.39 14.96
N PRO A 273 16.06 -1.71 15.40
CA PRO A 273 16.16 -1.13 16.74
C PRO A 273 15.17 0.01 17.03
N VAL A 274 14.60 0.64 15.99
CA VAL A 274 13.68 1.78 16.13
C VAL A 274 12.26 1.49 15.66
N LEU A 275 11.93 0.20 15.45
CA LEU A 275 10.63 -0.21 14.92
C LEU A 275 9.50 0.13 15.90
N LYS A 276 8.58 1.00 15.49
CA LYS A 276 7.47 1.50 16.32
C LYS A 276 6.12 0.93 15.93
N HIS A 277 5.92 0.63 14.65
CA HIS A 277 4.65 0.18 14.10
C HIS A 277 4.82 -1.11 13.32
N VAL A 278 4.01 -2.09 13.64
CA VAL A 278 3.92 -3.35 12.90
C VAL A 278 2.48 -3.51 12.42
N SER A 279 2.31 -3.85 11.15
CA SER A 279 1.00 -4.16 10.60
C SER A 279 0.98 -5.49 9.87
N PHE A 280 -0.06 -6.28 10.09
CA PHE A 280 -0.36 -7.47 9.31
C PHE A 280 -1.55 -7.19 8.41
N GLU A 281 -1.40 -7.40 7.11
CA GLU A 281 -2.45 -7.18 6.12
C GLU A 281 -2.81 -8.51 5.46
N VAL A 282 -3.95 -9.08 5.86
CA VAL A 282 -4.49 -10.33 5.32
C VAL A 282 -5.42 -10.00 4.16
N LEU A 283 -4.94 -10.27 2.95
CA LEU A 283 -5.66 -9.99 1.71
C LEU A 283 -6.83 -10.96 1.51
N ALA A 284 -7.88 -10.52 0.82
CA ALA A 284 -9.06 -11.35 0.54
C ALA A 284 -8.71 -12.63 -0.24
N SER A 285 -7.69 -12.57 -1.08
CA SER A 285 -7.19 -13.72 -1.81
C SER A 285 -6.50 -14.76 -0.94
N ALA A 286 -6.22 -14.50 0.34
CA ALA A 286 -5.51 -15.44 1.20
C ALA A 286 -6.33 -16.66 1.64
N ASP A 287 -7.66 -16.68 1.46
CA ASP A 287 -8.67 -17.64 1.98
C ASP A 287 -8.27 -19.10 2.27
N ARG A 288 -7.31 -19.68 1.55
CA ARG A 288 -6.81 -21.05 1.69
C ARG A 288 -5.54 -21.22 2.54
N VAL A 289 -4.88 -20.15 2.96
CA VAL A 289 -3.63 -20.20 3.74
C VAL A 289 -3.98 -20.14 5.23
N ALA A 290 -3.58 -21.13 6.03
CA ALA A 290 -3.72 -21.04 7.48
C ALA A 290 -2.71 -20.03 8.03
N TRP A 291 -3.13 -19.16 8.96
CA TRP A 291 -2.18 -18.34 9.71
C TRP A 291 -1.23 -19.23 10.51
N ARG A 292 0.07 -18.90 10.49
CA ARG A 292 1.09 -19.51 11.33
C ARG A 292 1.99 -18.41 11.87
N THR A 293 2.06 -18.34 13.19
CA THR A 293 2.96 -17.41 13.87
C THR A 293 4.39 -17.92 13.75
N SER A 294 5.28 -17.13 13.12
CA SER A 294 6.71 -17.45 13.01
C SER A 294 7.42 -17.20 14.35
N THR A 295 8.27 -18.14 14.78
CA THR A 295 9.06 -17.99 16.01
C THR A 295 10.10 -16.88 15.87
N ASP A 296 10.79 -16.77 14.73
CA ASP A 296 11.82 -15.75 14.56
C ASP A 296 11.22 -14.35 14.41
N LEU A 297 10.00 -14.23 13.86
CA LEU A 297 9.24 -12.99 13.94
C LEU A 297 8.97 -12.61 15.40
N LEU A 298 8.52 -13.55 16.24
CA LEU A 298 8.31 -13.26 17.67
C LEU A 298 9.61 -12.81 18.35
N VAL A 299 10.75 -13.43 18.02
CA VAL A 299 12.07 -13.02 18.53
C VAL A 299 12.41 -11.59 18.08
N LEU A 300 12.23 -11.28 16.80
CA LEU A 300 12.45 -9.95 16.24
C LEU A 300 11.57 -8.88 16.93
N LEU A 301 10.28 -9.18 17.09
CA LEU A 301 9.33 -8.29 17.76
C LEU A 301 9.68 -8.08 19.23
N SER A 302 10.12 -9.12 19.94
CA SER A 302 10.50 -9.05 21.35
C SER A 302 11.68 -8.12 21.63
N ARG A 303 12.55 -7.92 20.62
CA ARG A 303 13.73 -7.06 20.68
C ARG A 303 13.46 -5.64 20.16
N SER A 304 12.31 -5.41 19.57
CA SER A 304 11.95 -4.15 18.91
C SER A 304 11.05 -3.28 19.80
N PRO A 305 11.20 -1.93 19.80
CA PRO A 305 10.41 -1.04 20.65
C PRO A 305 9.01 -0.74 20.07
N VAL A 306 8.29 -1.80 19.68
CA VAL A 306 7.00 -1.70 18.99
C VAL A 306 5.95 -1.16 19.97
N SER A 307 5.27 -0.11 19.52
CA SER A 307 4.25 0.61 20.32
C SER A 307 2.86 0.54 19.69
N CYS A 308 2.76 0.15 18.43
CA CYS A 308 1.49 0.04 17.71
C CYS A 308 1.46 -1.22 16.84
N LEU A 309 0.37 -1.98 16.96
CA LEU A 309 0.08 -3.17 16.18
C LEU A 309 -1.25 -2.98 15.44
N ILE A 310 -1.22 -3.18 14.13
CA ILE A 310 -2.42 -3.12 13.28
C ILE A 310 -2.59 -4.47 12.61
N ILE A 311 -3.78 -5.08 12.69
CA ILE A 311 -4.13 -6.28 11.93
C ILE A 311 -5.33 -5.92 11.09
N THR A 312 -5.17 -6.00 9.77
CA THR A 312 -6.25 -5.80 8.82
C THR A 312 -6.53 -7.13 8.14
N ALA A 313 -7.78 -7.57 8.14
CA ALA A 313 -8.19 -8.78 7.44
C ALA A 313 -9.42 -8.55 6.57
N HIS A 314 -9.32 -8.98 5.31
CA HIS A 314 -10.37 -8.81 4.31
C HIS A 314 -11.01 -10.15 3.95
N GLY A 315 -12.34 -10.15 3.78
CA GLY A 315 -13.11 -11.33 3.34
C GLY A 315 -13.22 -12.42 4.40
N LYS A 316 -13.87 -13.55 4.09
CA LYS A 316 -14.07 -14.68 5.02
C LYS A 316 -12.83 -15.60 5.12
N SER A 317 -11.64 -15.01 5.25
CA SER A 317 -10.38 -15.75 5.13
C SER A 317 -10.06 -16.56 6.38
N LYS A 318 -9.62 -17.83 6.24
CA LYS A 318 -9.01 -18.62 7.34
C LYS A 318 -7.57 -18.17 7.66
N SER A 319 -7.07 -17.16 6.95
CA SER A 319 -5.71 -16.64 7.07
C SER A 319 -5.57 -15.52 8.08
N SER A 320 -6.64 -15.10 8.74
CA SER A 320 -6.49 -14.22 9.89
C SER A 320 -6.01 -15.00 11.11
N PRO A 321 -5.25 -14.36 12.02
CA PRO A 321 -4.78 -15.01 13.23
C PRO A 321 -5.96 -15.46 14.11
N SER A 322 -5.78 -16.59 14.78
CA SER A 322 -6.66 -17.01 15.88
C SER A 322 -6.40 -16.17 17.15
N ASP A 323 -7.25 -16.31 18.16
CA ASP A 323 -7.01 -15.70 19.48
C ASP A 323 -5.65 -16.14 20.06
N GLU A 324 -5.30 -17.42 19.94
CA GLU A 324 -4.03 -17.96 20.45
C GLU A 324 -2.82 -17.43 19.68
N ASP A 325 -2.94 -17.25 18.36
CA ASP A 325 -1.89 -16.62 17.56
C ASP A 325 -1.69 -15.16 17.95
N LEU A 326 -2.78 -14.42 18.12
CA LEU A 326 -2.71 -13.03 18.54
C LEU A 326 -2.11 -12.91 19.95
N VAL A 327 -2.48 -13.78 20.88
CA VAL A 327 -1.90 -13.81 22.23
C VAL A 327 -0.39 -14.00 22.18
N LYS A 328 0.13 -14.92 21.35
CA LYS A 328 1.58 -15.11 21.17
C LYS A 328 2.26 -13.84 20.65
N VAL A 329 1.67 -13.17 19.67
CA VAL A 329 2.19 -11.89 19.14
C VAL A 329 2.17 -10.80 20.21
N LEU A 330 1.08 -10.68 20.97
CA LEU A 330 0.95 -9.69 22.05
C LEU A 330 1.94 -9.94 23.20
N GLN A 331 2.24 -11.21 23.51
CA GLN A 331 3.26 -11.57 24.50
C GLN A 331 4.66 -11.11 24.09
N ALA A 332 4.97 -11.12 22.79
CA ALA A 332 6.22 -10.59 22.26
C ALA A 332 6.27 -9.05 22.23
N LEU A 333 5.19 -8.35 22.61
CA LEU A 333 5.05 -6.90 22.50
C LEU A 333 4.72 -6.23 23.84
N PRO A 334 5.57 -6.35 24.87
CA PRO A 334 5.28 -5.80 26.21
C PRO A 334 5.13 -4.26 26.21
N GLY A 335 5.77 -3.57 25.26
CA GLY A 335 5.73 -2.12 25.09
C GLY A 335 4.49 -1.56 24.36
N LEU A 336 3.56 -2.43 23.96
CA LEU A 336 2.44 -2.06 23.08
C LEU A 336 1.50 -1.04 23.74
N LYS A 337 1.20 0.04 23.01
CA LYS A 337 0.28 1.12 23.42
C LYS A 337 -0.97 1.18 22.56
N GLY A 338 -0.91 0.76 21.30
CA GLY A 338 -2.04 0.75 20.37
C GLY A 338 -2.24 -0.62 19.72
N LEU A 339 -3.48 -1.11 19.76
CA LEU A 339 -3.91 -2.32 19.05
C LEU A 339 -5.12 -2.00 18.16
N HIS A 340 -5.00 -2.24 16.86
CA HIS A 340 -6.06 -1.99 15.89
C HIS A 340 -6.39 -3.27 15.14
N LEU A 341 -7.62 -3.74 15.26
CA LEU A 341 -8.14 -4.92 14.56
C LEU A 341 -9.22 -4.47 13.58
N LEU A 342 -8.91 -4.53 12.29
CA LEU A 342 -9.66 -3.87 11.22
C LEU A 342 -10.10 -4.86 10.13
N GLY A 343 -11.28 -4.67 9.58
CA GLY A 343 -11.81 -5.41 8.44
C GLY A 343 -12.75 -6.56 8.79
N THR A 344 -13.37 -7.14 7.77
CA THR A 344 -14.44 -8.14 7.88
C THR A 344 -13.95 -9.58 8.05
N GLY A 345 -12.64 -9.80 7.98
CA GLY A 345 -12.03 -11.12 8.08
C GLY A 345 -11.37 -11.41 9.42
N ILE A 346 -11.50 -10.50 10.40
CA ILE A 346 -10.87 -10.67 11.71
C ILE A 346 -11.60 -11.80 12.45
N ARG A 347 -10.82 -12.77 12.95
CA ARG A 347 -11.32 -13.89 13.74
C ARG A 347 -10.86 -13.86 15.19
N CYS A 348 -9.81 -13.08 15.46
CA CYS A 348 -9.22 -12.96 16.79
C CYS A 348 -10.01 -11.99 17.69
N THR A 349 -11.32 -12.20 17.81
CA THR A 349 -12.26 -11.32 18.54
C THR A 349 -13.23 -12.12 19.38
N THR A 350 -12.79 -13.27 19.90
CA THR A 350 -13.64 -14.13 20.74
C THR A 350 -13.43 -13.84 22.22
N LYS A 351 -14.32 -14.42 23.05
CA LYS A 351 -14.21 -14.40 24.51
C LYS A 351 -12.84 -14.83 25.02
N SER A 352 -12.15 -15.74 24.32
CA SER A 352 -10.84 -16.25 24.76
C SER A 352 -9.80 -15.14 24.80
N LEU A 353 -9.67 -14.34 23.74
CA LEU A 353 -8.77 -13.18 23.71
C LEU A 353 -9.16 -12.16 24.77
N PHE A 354 -10.44 -11.77 24.85
CA PHE A 354 -10.87 -10.73 25.79
C PHE A 354 -10.58 -11.14 27.24
N ASN A 355 -10.83 -12.40 27.59
CA ASN A 355 -10.47 -12.97 28.89
C ASN A 355 -8.96 -12.91 29.22
N ARG A 356 -8.08 -12.87 28.21
CA ARG A 356 -6.62 -12.71 28.39
C ARG A 356 -6.21 -11.24 28.50
N LEU A 357 -7.00 -10.34 27.91
CA LEU A 357 -6.81 -8.89 28.03
C LEU A 357 -7.39 -8.34 29.34
N SER A 358 -8.41 -8.98 29.92
CA SER A 358 -9.02 -8.59 31.19
C SER A 358 -8.01 -8.62 32.35
N TYR A 359 -8.19 -7.72 33.31
CA TYR A 359 -7.53 -7.86 34.60
C TYR A 359 -8.07 -9.09 35.35
N LYS A 360 -7.17 -9.90 35.91
CA LYS A 360 -7.47 -11.01 36.81
C LYS A 360 -6.51 -10.97 37.99
N PRO A 361 -6.99 -11.19 39.24
CA PRO A 361 -6.10 -11.40 40.37
C PRO A 361 -5.14 -12.55 40.04
N ASP A 362 -3.85 -12.37 40.30
CA ASP A 362 -2.79 -13.39 40.17
C ASP A 362 -2.39 -13.81 38.74
N VAL A 363 -2.92 -13.17 37.70
CA VAL A 363 -2.50 -13.41 36.31
C VAL A 363 -1.86 -12.16 35.72
N PRO A 364 -0.62 -12.22 35.18
CA PRO A 364 0.00 -11.09 34.49
C PRO A 364 -0.88 -10.58 33.36
N ILE A 365 -1.18 -9.28 33.37
CA ILE A 365 -2.02 -8.66 32.36
C ILE A 365 -1.25 -8.62 31.03
N LEU A 366 -1.85 -9.18 29.98
CA LEU A 366 -1.32 -9.09 28.62
C LEU A 366 -1.29 -7.62 28.17
N VAL A 367 -0.17 -7.20 27.57
CA VAL A 367 0.06 -5.82 27.08
C VAL A 367 -0.35 -4.76 28.10
N LEU A 368 0.35 -4.74 29.22
CA LEU A 368 0.08 -3.85 30.36
C LEU A 368 -0.05 -2.38 29.95
N LEU A 369 0.77 -1.91 29.00
CA LEU A 369 0.83 -0.51 28.58
C LEU A 369 -0.20 -0.11 27.51
N LEU A 370 -1.14 -1.00 27.16
CA LEU A 370 -2.13 -0.76 26.12
C LEU A 370 -3.04 0.41 26.48
N LYS A 371 -3.02 1.45 25.64
CA LYS A 371 -3.78 2.70 25.81
C LYS A 371 -4.96 2.84 24.85
N TYR A 372 -4.77 2.32 23.63
CA TYR A 372 -5.72 2.44 22.54
C TYR A 372 -6.04 1.05 22.02
N ILE A 373 -7.32 0.75 21.97
CA ILE A 373 -7.80 -0.43 21.28
C ILE A 373 -8.93 -0.04 20.33
N SER A 374 -8.84 -0.48 19.08
CA SER A 374 -9.85 -0.22 18.08
C SER A 374 -10.23 -1.48 17.36
N PHE A 375 -11.54 -1.67 17.25
CA PHE A 375 -12.16 -2.73 16.47
C PHE A 375 -13.03 -2.08 15.41
N ARG A 376 -12.76 -2.37 14.14
CA ARG A 376 -13.62 -1.98 13.04
C ARG A 376 -13.90 -3.20 12.19
N THR A 377 -15.09 -3.77 12.31
CA THR A 377 -15.51 -4.91 11.49
C THR A 377 -16.89 -4.63 10.93
N LYS A 378 -17.14 -5.06 9.68
CA LYS A 378 -18.50 -5.09 9.11
C LYS A 378 -19.14 -6.49 9.22
N GLN A 379 -18.58 -7.37 10.05
CA GLN A 379 -19.23 -8.66 10.34
C GLN A 379 -20.52 -8.43 11.13
N LEU A 380 -21.46 -9.36 10.98
CA LEU A 380 -22.70 -9.38 11.77
C LEU A 380 -22.34 -9.38 13.26
N GLU A 381 -23.09 -8.62 14.07
CA GLU A 381 -22.88 -8.44 15.52
C GLU A 381 -22.75 -9.77 16.30
N HIS A 382 -23.24 -10.88 15.75
CA HIS A 382 -23.18 -12.21 16.38
C HIS A 382 -21.82 -12.93 16.30
N GLU A 383 -20.87 -12.48 15.49
CA GLU A 383 -19.54 -13.12 15.38
C GLU A 383 -18.50 -12.51 16.34
N VAL A 384 -18.77 -11.37 16.96
CA VAL A 384 -17.87 -10.69 17.90
C VAL A 384 -18.50 -10.64 19.27
N ASP A 385 -17.78 -11.10 20.30
CA ASP A 385 -18.27 -11.06 21.68
C ASP A 385 -18.04 -9.67 22.29
N ILE A 386 -18.92 -8.73 21.91
CA ILE A 386 -18.86 -7.33 22.37
C ILE A 386 -19.03 -7.23 23.89
N ALA A 387 -19.86 -8.08 24.49
CA ALA A 387 -20.05 -8.09 25.95
C ALA A 387 -18.75 -8.44 26.66
N SER A 388 -18.09 -9.55 26.27
CA SER A 388 -16.79 -9.92 26.84
C SER A 388 -15.71 -8.88 26.57
N PHE A 389 -15.77 -8.17 25.44
CA PHE A 389 -14.87 -7.05 25.16
C PHE A 389 -15.06 -5.89 26.14
N VAL A 390 -16.31 -5.43 26.33
CA VAL A 390 -16.63 -4.34 27.26
C VAL A 390 -16.23 -4.73 28.68
N ASP A 391 -16.57 -5.94 29.13
CA ASP A 391 -16.19 -6.46 30.45
C ASP A 391 -14.67 -6.45 30.66
N ALA A 392 -13.91 -6.86 29.64
CA ALA A 392 -12.45 -6.86 29.67
C ALA A 392 -11.88 -5.44 29.81
N MET A 393 -12.43 -4.48 29.06
CA MET A 393 -11.98 -3.10 29.09
C MET A 393 -12.36 -2.40 30.40
N GLU A 394 -13.56 -2.61 30.92
CA GLU A 394 -13.96 -2.10 32.23
C GLU A 394 -13.10 -2.66 33.36
N SER A 395 -12.85 -3.96 33.32
CA SER A 395 -11.98 -4.63 34.29
C SER A 395 -10.58 -4.00 34.29
N ARG A 396 -10.00 -3.74 33.10
CA ARG A 396 -8.73 -3.01 33.01
C ARG A 396 -8.83 -1.57 33.49
N ALA A 397 -9.86 -0.82 33.08
CA ALA A 397 -10.00 0.59 33.41
C ALA A 397 -10.13 0.82 34.93
N LYS A 398 -10.84 -0.06 35.63
CA LYS A 398 -10.96 -0.02 37.10
C LYS A 398 -9.61 -0.18 37.82
N HIS A 399 -8.72 -1.01 37.28
CA HIS A 399 -7.43 -1.31 37.90
C HIS A 399 -6.27 -0.47 37.35
N GLN A 400 -6.43 0.15 36.17
CA GLN A 400 -5.43 0.98 35.50
C GLN A 400 -6.05 2.25 34.88
N PRO A 401 -6.65 3.14 35.69
CA PRO A 401 -7.46 4.26 35.20
C PRO A 401 -6.69 5.27 34.33
N ASN A 402 -5.35 5.33 34.46
CA ASN A 402 -4.49 6.26 33.72
C ASN A 402 -3.86 5.67 32.45
N VAL A 403 -4.08 4.37 32.18
CA VAL A 403 -3.43 3.67 31.07
C VAL A 403 -4.34 3.59 29.85
N LEU A 404 -5.59 3.13 30.00
CA LEU A 404 -6.55 3.08 28.91
C LEU A 404 -7.17 4.47 28.66
N GLN A 405 -6.93 5.03 27.48
CA GLN A 405 -7.31 6.41 27.16
C GLN A 405 -8.46 6.51 26.16
N LYS A 406 -8.56 5.56 25.21
CA LYS A 406 -9.61 5.62 24.19
C LYS A 406 -9.93 4.21 23.68
N PHE A 407 -11.22 3.88 23.69
CA PHE A 407 -11.76 2.74 22.96
C PHE A 407 -12.60 3.26 21.79
N GLN A 408 -12.47 2.62 20.63
CA GLN A 408 -13.33 2.90 19.48
C GLN A 408 -13.78 1.59 18.85
N TRP A 409 -15.09 1.38 18.89
CA TRP A 409 -15.76 0.34 18.12
C TRP A 409 -16.60 0.99 17.03
N SER A 410 -16.54 0.43 15.82
CA SER A 410 -17.38 0.82 14.69
C SER A 410 -17.78 -0.45 13.95
N ALA A 411 -19.08 -0.73 13.92
CA ALA A 411 -19.69 -1.63 12.94
C ALA A 411 -19.68 -1.02 11.54
#